data_AF-H8H3D4-F1
#
_entry.id   AF-H8H3D4-F1
#
_cell.length_a   1.000
_cell.length_b   1.000
_cell.length_c   1.000
_cell.angle_alpha   90.00
_cell.angle_beta   90.00
_cell.angle_gamma   90.00
#
_symmetry.space_group_name_H-M   'P 1'
#
loop_
_entity.id
_entity.type
_entity.pdbx_description
1 polymer ?
#
loop_
_entity_poly.entity_id
_entity_poly.type
_entity_poly.pdbx_seq_one_letter_code
_entity_poly.pdbx_strand_id
1 'polypeptide(L)'
;MALGDCFRPYQTPCPHEHACVRCPALKMDPAQLPRLIQIEHDTQFKLLEAREHGWAGEVVELETTLQGILEKKIQIQPTHIINTE
;
A
#
# COMPACT_ATOMS: atom_id res chain seq x y z
N MET A 1 -10.05 -9.76 -5.69
CA MET A 1 -9.91 -10.27 -4.30
C MET A 1 -9.39 -9.16 -3.41
N ALA A 2 -9.95 -9.01 -2.21
CA ALA A 2 -9.50 -8.02 -1.23
C ALA A 2 -8.08 -8.36 -0.73
N LEU A 3 -7.32 -7.35 -0.31
CA LEU A 3 -6.02 -7.51 0.34
C LEU A 3 -6.16 -7.81 1.85
N GLY A 4 -7.36 -7.58 2.38
CA GLY A 4 -7.70 -7.82 3.77
C GLY A 4 -9.03 -7.13 4.05
N ASP A 5 -9.27 -6.84 5.32
CA ASP A 5 -10.54 -6.30 5.76
C ASP A 5 -10.49 -4.78 5.97
N CYS A 6 -11.58 -4.12 5.61
CA CYS A 6 -11.77 -2.70 5.85
C CYS A 6 -12.48 -2.50 7.19
N PHE A 7 -11.80 -1.91 8.17
CA PHE A 7 -12.35 -1.64 9.51
C PHE A 7 -12.96 -0.24 9.63
N ARG A 8 -13.37 0.37 8.52
CA ARG A 8 -14.02 1.69 8.55
C ARG A 8 -15.38 1.60 9.25
N PRO A 9 -15.82 2.65 9.98
CA PRO A 9 -17.17 2.71 10.51
C PRO A 9 -18.22 2.60 9.40
N TYR A 10 -19.35 1.99 9.72
CA TYR A 10 -20.49 1.86 8.78
C TYR A 10 -20.92 3.25 8.26
N GLN A 11 -21.29 3.33 6.98
CA GLN A 11 -21.69 4.58 6.28
C GLN A 11 -20.60 5.67 6.11
N THR A 12 -19.32 5.37 6.33
CA THR A 12 -18.23 6.30 5.94
C THR A 12 -17.84 6.13 4.46
N PRO A 13 -17.80 7.20 3.64
CA PRO A 13 -17.36 7.10 2.25
C PRO A 13 -15.89 6.67 2.21
N CYS A 14 -15.61 5.57 1.53
CA CYS A 14 -14.26 5.21 1.10
C CYS A 14 -14.23 5.54 -0.39
N PRO A 15 -13.27 6.36 -0.86
CA PRO A 15 -13.15 6.65 -2.28
C PRO A 15 -12.76 5.42 -3.11
N HIS A 16 -12.46 4.28 -2.48
CA HIS A 16 -12.00 3.06 -3.12
C HIS A 16 -13.01 1.92 -2.97
N GLU A 17 -13.29 1.25 -4.10
CA GLU A 17 -14.01 -0.02 -4.13
C GLU A 17 -13.08 -1.12 -3.59
N HIS A 18 -13.40 -1.63 -2.39
CA HIS A 18 -12.50 -2.43 -1.53
C HIS A 18 -11.32 -1.63 -0.95
N ALA A 19 -10.86 -2.01 0.24
CA ALA A 19 -9.77 -1.30 0.90
C ALA A 19 -8.46 -1.51 0.12
N CYS A 20 -8.03 -0.46 -0.59
CA CYS A 20 -6.77 -0.44 -1.32
C CYS A 20 -5.57 -0.26 -0.36
N VAL A 21 -4.35 -0.42 -0.88
CA VAL A 21 -3.10 -0.26 -0.11
C VAL A 21 -2.95 1.12 0.55
N ARG A 22 -3.57 2.16 -0.02
CA ARG A 22 -3.57 3.52 0.52
C ARG A 22 -4.62 3.75 1.62
N CYS A 23 -5.50 2.79 1.87
CA CYS A 23 -6.58 2.95 2.83
C CYS A 23 -6.05 2.80 4.28
N PRO A 24 -6.20 3.81 5.16
CA PRO A 24 -5.75 3.70 6.54
C PRO A 24 -6.55 2.64 7.32
N ALA A 25 -7.82 2.45 6.96
CA ALA A 25 -8.70 1.45 7.58
C ALA A 25 -8.47 0.01 7.06
N LEU A 26 -7.56 -0.21 6.10
CA LEU A 26 -7.16 -1.56 5.69
C LEU A 26 -6.35 -2.22 6.81
N LYS A 27 -6.86 -3.34 7.30
CA LYS A 27 -6.07 -4.34 8.03
C LYS A 27 -5.68 -5.43 7.05
N MET A 28 -4.39 -5.44 6.72
CA MET A 28 -3.80 -6.33 5.74
C MET A 28 -3.83 -7.79 6.21
N ASP A 29 -4.26 -8.72 5.36
CA ASP A 29 -4.15 -10.16 5.62
C ASP A 29 -2.69 -10.60 5.38
N PRO A 30 -1.98 -11.16 6.38
CA PRO A 30 -0.61 -11.65 6.20
C PRO A 30 -0.46 -12.67 5.06
N ALA A 31 -1.48 -13.48 4.77
CA ALA A 31 -1.45 -14.44 3.66
C ALA A 31 -1.37 -13.76 2.28
N GLN A 32 -1.74 -12.48 2.19
CA GLN A 32 -1.68 -11.68 0.98
C GLN A 32 -0.34 -10.93 0.82
N LEU A 33 0.65 -11.12 1.70
CA LEU A 33 1.99 -10.52 1.57
C LEU A 33 2.63 -10.76 0.18
N PRO A 34 2.61 -11.97 -0.41
CA PRO A 34 3.18 -12.18 -1.74
C PRO A 34 2.53 -11.29 -2.81
N ARG A 35 1.23 -11.08 -2.71
CA ARG A 35 0.49 -10.20 -3.62
C ARG A 35 0.81 -8.73 -3.38
N LEU A 36 0.98 -8.32 -2.11
CA LEU A 36 1.40 -6.96 -1.78
C LEU A 36 2.78 -6.64 -2.37
N ILE A 37 3.72 -7.60 -2.32
CA ILE A 37 5.05 -7.50 -2.96
C ILE A 37 4.93 -7.40 -4.48
N GLN A 38 4.04 -8.17 -5.11
CA GLN A 38 3.80 -8.05 -6.55
C GLN A 38 3.30 -6.64 -6.91
N ILE A 39 2.34 -6.10 -6.15
CA ILE A 39 1.83 -4.74 -6.36
C ILE A 39 2.95 -3.70 -6.17
N GLU A 40 3.84 -3.89 -5.20
CA GLU A 40 5.01 -3.04 -4.97
C GLU A 40 5.90 -2.99 -6.22
N HIS A 41 6.27 -4.16 -6.74
CA HIS A 41 7.12 -4.29 -7.92
C HIS A 41 6.49 -3.65 -9.16
N ASP A 42 5.22 -3.95 -9.41
CA ASP A 42 4.48 -3.37 -10.55
C ASP A 42 4.37 -1.83 -10.43
N THR A 43 4.21 -1.32 -9.21
CA THR A 43 4.15 0.12 -8.94
C THR A 43 5.52 0.79 -9.13
N GLN A 44 6.61 0.13 -8.72
CA GLN A 44 7.98 0.61 -8.96
C GLN A 44 8.30 0.67 -10.45
N PHE A 45 7.90 -0.35 -11.22
CA PHE A 45 8.09 -0.35 -12.67
C PHE A 45 7.38 0.84 -13.32
N LYS A 46 6.10 1.07 -12.99
CA LYS A 46 5.34 2.23 -13.49
C LYS A 46 5.93 3.56 -13.06
N LEU A 47 6.51 3.64 -11.86
CA LEU A 47 7.17 4.85 -11.38
C LEU A 47 8.40 5.19 -12.22
N LEU A 48 9.17 4.19 -12.64
CA LEU A 48 10.30 4.39 -13.54
C LEU A 48 9.80 4.92 -14.89
N GLU A 49 8.79 4.31 -15.49
CA GLU A 49 8.18 4.77 -16.74
C GLU A 49 7.68 6.22 -16.63
N ALA A 50 6.92 6.54 -15.58
CA ALA A 50 6.39 7.89 -15.36
C ALA A 50 7.51 8.94 -15.20
N ARG A 51 8.63 8.57 -14.56
CA ARG A 51 9.82 9.44 -14.45
C ARG A 51 10.50 9.66 -15.79
N GLU A 52 10.70 8.60 -16.57
CA GLU A 52 11.30 8.68 -17.91
C GLU A 52 10.46 9.54 -18.86
N HIS A 53 9.14 9.44 -18.78
CA HIS A 53 8.21 10.23 -19.59
C HIS A 53 7.90 11.63 -19.03
N GLY A 54 8.40 11.97 -17.84
CA GLY A 54 8.18 13.28 -17.21
C GLY A 54 6.74 13.51 -16.71
N TRP A 55 6.01 12.44 -16.40
CA TRP A 55 4.63 12.50 -15.91
C TRP A 55 4.57 12.80 -14.41
N ALA A 56 4.90 14.05 -14.04
CA ALA A 56 5.02 14.46 -12.64
C ALA A 56 3.78 14.15 -11.78
N GLY A 57 2.57 14.27 -12.34
CA GLY A 57 1.34 13.92 -11.62
C GLY A 57 1.24 12.43 -11.29
N GLU A 58 1.62 11.56 -12.22
CA GLU A 58 1.63 10.11 -11.99
C GLU A 58 2.74 9.70 -11.03
N VAL A 59 3.91 10.34 -11.11
CA VAL A 59 5.02 10.11 -10.17
C VAL A 59 4.55 10.31 -8.72
N VAL A 60 3.87 11.43 -8.42
CA VAL A 60 3.36 11.72 -7.07
C VAL A 60 2.34 10.67 -6.61
N GLU A 61 1.43 10.28 -7.48
CA GLU A 61 0.42 9.26 -7.18
C GLU A 61 1.05 7.87 -6.93
N LEU A 62 2.06 7.50 -7.71
CA LEU A 62 2.77 6.23 -7.57
C LEU A 62 3.62 6.19 -6.29
N GLU A 63 4.31 7.28 -5.96
CA GLU A 63 5.06 7.42 -4.70
C GLU A 63 4.13 7.33 -3.47
N THR A 64 2.96 7.98 -3.53
CA THR A 64 1.93 7.86 -2.48
C THR A 64 1.43 6.42 -2.34
N THR A 65 1.34 5.68 -3.45
CA THR A 65 0.98 4.26 -3.43
C THR A 65 2.04 3.41 -2.75
N LEU A 66 3.32 3.63 -3.08
CA LEU A 66 4.45 2.92 -2.49
C LEU A 66 4.54 3.18 -0.98
N GLN A 67 4.27 4.40 -0.54
CA GLN A 67 4.19 4.73 0.88
C GLN A 67 3.10 3.91 1.60
N GLY A 68 1.89 3.83 1.02
CA GLY A 68 0.82 2.99 1.55
C GLY A 68 1.22 1.51 1.61
N ILE A 69 1.91 0.99 0.59
CA ILE A 69 2.40 -0.40 0.56
C ILE A 69 3.41 -0.65 1.68
N LEU A 70 4.35 0.27 1.91
CA LEU A 70 5.35 0.18 2.98
C LEU A 70 4.68 0.10 4.35
N GLU A 71 3.69 0.96 4.60
CA GLU A 71 2.91 0.95 5.85
C GLU A 71 2.20 -0.40 6.06
N LYS A 72 1.64 -0.98 5.00
CA LYS A 72 1.02 -2.32 5.10
C LYS A 72 2.05 -3.43 5.34
N LYS A 73 3.26 -3.33 4.79
CA LYS A 73 4.36 -4.27 5.09
C LYS A 73 4.75 -4.19 6.57
N ILE A 74 4.87 -2.98 7.13
CA ILE A 74 5.15 -2.78 8.57
C ILE A 74 4.00 -3.33 9.44
N GLN A 75 2.74 -3.16 9.01
CA GLN A 75 1.56 -3.65 9.74
C GLN A 75 1.58 -5.17 9.94
N ILE A 76 2.07 -5.94 8.95
CA ILE A 76 2.05 -7.42 8.98
C ILE A 76 3.40 -8.06 9.29
N GLN A 77 4.50 -7.32 9.15
CA GLN A 77 5.82 -7.71 9.58
C GLN A 77 6.21 -6.75 10.72
N PRO A 78 5.78 -7.01 11.96
CA PRO A 78 6.26 -6.23 13.08
C PRO A 78 7.78 -6.44 13.13
N THR A 79 8.52 -5.45 12.62
CA THR A 79 9.95 -5.33 12.86
C THR A 79 10.10 -5.36 14.36
N HIS A 80 10.67 -6.45 14.88
CA HIS A 80 11.16 -6.50 16.24
C HIS A 80 12.26 -5.44 16.32
N ILE A 81 11.88 -4.21 16.65
CA ILE A 81 12.82 -3.17 17.02
C ILE A 81 13.32 -3.63 18.38
N ILE A 82 14.41 -4.40 18.38
CA ILE A 82 15.26 -4.56 19.55
C ILE A 82 15.73 -3.14 19.90
N ASN A 83 15.08 -2.55 20.89
CA ASN A 83 15.67 -1.46 21.66
C ASN A 83 16.90 -2.05 22.35
N THR A 84 18.09 -1.67 21.90
CA THR A 84 19.30 -1.83 22.72
C THR A 84 19.59 -0.45 23.28
N GLU A 85 19.30 -0.32 24.58
CA GLU A 85 19.73 0.76 25.47
C GLU A 85 21.25 0.80 25.61
#